data_AF-A0A1M6LES6-F1
#
_entry.id   AF-A0A1M6LES6-F1
#
_cell.length_a   1.000
_cell.length_b   1.000
_cell.length_c   1.000
_cell.angle_alpha   90.00
_cell.angle_beta   90.00
_cell.angle_gamma   90.00
#
_symmetry.space_group_name_H-M   'P 1'
#
loop_
_entity.id
_entity.type
_entity.pdbx_description
1 polymer ?
#
loop_
_entity_poly.entity_id
_entity_poly.type
_entity_poly.pdbx_seq_one_letter_code
_entity_poly.pdbx_strand_id
1 'polypeptide(L)'
;MLKHIRKMMDDKKEYREQMERAEALPEEYRAVFNKIHRHIWSFAGGDGSGMLETQKELLELFEESAANGRNVLEVTGEDVVGFSDEFIRNTEKWTDKYRKNLNRDIMNKFRKEL
;
A
#
# COMPACT_ATOMS: atom_id res chain seq x y z
N MET A 1 3.20 -21.10 16.47
CA MET A 1 3.11 -19.88 17.30
C MET A 1 4.35 -19.00 17.17
N LEU A 2 5.56 -19.49 17.48
CA LEU A 2 6.80 -18.70 17.45
C LEU A 2 7.13 -18.05 16.09
N LYS A 3 6.84 -18.73 14.97
CA LYS A 3 7.07 -18.21 13.61
C LYS A 3 6.28 -16.92 13.31
N HIS A 4 5.02 -16.83 13.76
CA HIS A 4 4.18 -15.65 13.54
C HIS A 4 4.60 -14.46 14.39
N ILE A 5 5.03 -14.71 15.62
CA ILE A 5 5.56 -13.66 16.51
C ILE A 5 6.83 -13.06 15.90
N ARG A 6 7.74 -13.92 15.41
CA ARG A 6 8.96 -13.46 14.72
C ARG A 6 8.63 -12.61 13.50
N LYS A 7 7.76 -13.11 12.60
CA LYS A 7 7.30 -12.34 11.44
C LYS A 7 6.75 -10.97 11.82
N MET A 8 5.85 -10.90 12.80
CA MET A 8 5.30 -9.62 13.27
C MET A 8 6.38 -8.67 13.81
N MET A 9 7.41 -9.19 14.48
CA MET A 9 8.53 -8.37 14.94
C MET A 9 9.39 -7.85 13.78
N ASP A 10 9.63 -8.69 12.78
CA ASP A 10 10.37 -8.34 11.56
C ASP A 10 9.59 -7.30 10.75
N ASP A 11 8.30 -7.53 10.48
CA ASP A 11 7.41 -6.58 9.78
C ASP A 11 7.36 -5.23 10.52
N LYS A 12 7.31 -5.23 11.86
CA LYS A 12 7.33 -3.99 12.66
C LYS A 12 8.69 -3.29 12.64
N LYS A 13 9.79 -4.04 12.49
CA LYS A 13 11.13 -3.46 12.36
C LYS A 13 11.26 -2.81 10.99
N GLU A 14 10.90 -3.53 9.93
CA GLU A 14 10.92 -3.03 8.56
C GLU A 14 10.03 -1.80 8.38
N TYR A 15 8.80 -1.81 8.92
CA TYR A 15 7.93 -0.63 8.89
C TYR A 15 8.59 0.60 9.52
N ARG A 16 9.30 0.43 10.66
CA ARG A 16 9.99 1.55 11.32
C ARG A 16 11.12 2.09 10.46
N GLU A 17 11.93 1.20 9.88
CA GLU A 17 13.02 1.59 8.97
C GLU A 17 12.48 2.32 7.73
N GLN A 18 11.37 1.85 7.17
CA GLN A 18 10.68 2.53 6.06
C GLN A 18 10.17 3.92 6.45
N MET A 19 9.59 4.09 7.64
CA MET A 19 9.12 5.41 8.09
C MET A 19 10.27 6.37 8.41
N GLU A 20 11.40 5.87 8.92
CA GLU A 20 12.62 6.68 9.11
C GLU A 20 13.16 7.19 7.76
N ARG A 21 13.17 6.33 6.73
CA ARG A 21 13.50 6.73 5.35
C ARG A 21 12.54 7.78 4.80
N ALA A 22 11.24 7.60 5.02
CA ALA A 22 10.21 8.56 4.62
C ALA A 22 10.43 9.95 5.24
N GLU A 23 10.84 9.99 6.50
CA GLU A 23 11.13 11.25 7.21
C GLU A 23 12.39 11.97 6.70
N ALA A 24 13.33 11.23 6.11
CA ALA A 24 14.55 11.77 5.51
C ALA A 24 14.34 12.33 4.09
N LEU A 25 13.17 12.12 3.48
CA LEU A 25 12.85 12.69 2.17
C LEU A 25 12.79 14.23 2.22
N PRO A 26 13.05 14.91 1.08
CA PRO A 26 12.77 16.34 0.95
C PRO A 26 11.32 16.67 1.31
N GLU A 27 11.08 17.88 1.82
CA GLU A 27 9.78 18.27 2.41
C GLU A 27 8.57 17.98 1.50
N GLU A 28 8.66 18.32 0.21
CA GLU A 28 7.60 18.07 -0.77
C GLU A 28 7.32 16.57 -0.96
N TYR A 29 8.37 15.77 -1.11
CA TYR A 29 8.26 14.31 -1.26
C TYR A 29 7.69 13.66 0.00
N ARG A 30 8.16 14.06 1.18
CA ARG A 30 7.65 13.59 2.46
C ARG A 30 6.16 13.91 2.64
N ALA A 31 5.75 15.13 2.27
CA ALA A 31 4.35 15.54 2.38
C ALA A 31 3.43 14.70 1.48
N VAL A 32 3.83 14.45 0.23
CA VAL A 32 3.07 13.61 -0.71
C VAL A 32 3.09 12.15 -0.25
N PHE A 33 4.25 11.62 0.14
CA PHE A 33 4.38 10.26 0.65
C PHE A 33 3.41 10.00 1.80
N ASN A 34 3.35 10.90 2.78
CA ASN A 34 2.45 10.76 3.93
C ASN A 34 0.96 10.71 3.55
N LYS A 35 0.56 11.41 2.47
CA LYS A 35 -0.81 11.36 1.94
C LYS A 35 -1.08 10.05 1.23
N ILE A 36 -0.18 9.62 0.34
CA ILE A 36 -0.28 8.34 -0.38
C ILE A 36 -0.27 7.18 0.62
N HIS A 37 0.67 7.16 1.55
CA HIS A 37 0.78 6.18 2.64
C HIS A 37 -0.57 5.99 3.35
N ARG A 38 -1.20 7.09 3.80
CA ARG A 38 -2.51 7.01 4.46
C ARG A 38 -3.59 6.41 3.56
N HIS A 39 -3.60 6.81 2.28
CA HIS A 39 -4.56 6.31 1.29
C HIS A 39 -4.38 4.81 1.06
N ILE A 40 -3.17 4.36 0.70
CA ILE A 40 -2.91 2.95 0.38
C ILE A 40 -3.13 2.04 1.58
N TRP A 41 -2.71 2.44 2.79
CA TRP A 41 -2.91 1.65 4.00
C TRP A 41 -4.38 1.53 4.41
N SER A 42 -5.26 2.42 3.94
CA SER A 42 -6.70 2.28 4.14
C SER A 42 -7.29 1.07 3.39
N PHE A 43 -6.57 0.54 2.41
CA PHE A 43 -6.95 -0.65 1.64
C PHE A 43 -6.24 -1.93 2.09
N ALA A 44 -5.27 -1.86 3.00
CA ALA A 44 -4.45 -3.00 3.40
C ALA A 44 -5.29 -4.24 3.72
N GLY A 45 -4.98 -5.35 3.05
CA GLY A 45 -5.59 -6.67 3.26
C GLY A 45 -4.64 -7.66 3.91
N GLY A 46 -5.13 -8.89 4.10
CA GLY A 46 -4.32 -9.99 4.61
C GLY A 46 -3.70 -9.72 5.98
N ASP A 47 -2.41 -10.03 6.12
CA ASP A 47 -1.60 -9.72 7.30
C ASP A 47 -0.76 -8.44 7.16
N GLY A 48 -1.02 -7.64 6.11
CA GLY A 48 -0.34 -6.38 5.83
C GLY A 48 1.01 -6.51 5.14
N SER A 49 1.58 -7.71 4.98
CA SER A 49 2.92 -7.89 4.37
C SER A 49 3.01 -7.37 2.93
N GLY A 50 2.01 -7.66 2.10
CA GLY A 50 1.97 -7.14 0.73
C GLY A 50 1.93 -5.60 0.67
N MET A 51 1.22 -4.96 1.61
CA MET A 51 1.17 -3.49 1.67
C MET A 51 2.51 -2.91 2.17
N LEU A 52 3.19 -3.59 3.09
CA LEU A 52 4.51 -3.20 3.56
C LEU A 52 5.57 -3.26 2.45
N GLU A 53 5.48 -4.28 1.58
CA GLU A 53 6.35 -4.38 0.40
C GLU A 53 6.04 -3.29 -0.63
N THR A 54 4.76 -3.04 -0.94
CA THR A 54 4.37 -1.93 -1.82
C THR A 54 4.78 -0.56 -1.26
N GLN A 55 4.70 -0.35 0.06
CA GLN A 55 5.21 0.88 0.68
C GLN A 55 6.72 1.06 0.45
N LYS A 56 7.49 -0.04 0.54
CA LYS A 56 8.93 -0.03 0.27
C LYS A 56 9.23 0.40 -1.17
N GLU A 57 8.52 -0.17 -2.14
CA GLU A 57 8.66 0.17 -3.56
C GLU A 57 8.34 1.66 -3.82
N LEU A 58 7.30 2.19 -3.16
CA LEU A 58 6.95 3.61 -3.23
C LEU A 58 8.07 4.50 -2.67
N LEU A 59 8.67 4.10 -1.54
CA LEU A 59 9.80 4.82 -0.96
C LEU A 59 11.01 4.82 -1.89
N GLU A 60 11.36 3.67 -2.46
CA GLU A 60 12.48 3.55 -3.39
C GLU A 60 12.29 4.44 -4.62
N LEU A 61 11.07 4.47 -5.19
CA LEU A 61 10.72 5.38 -6.28
C LEU A 61 10.89 6.86 -5.90
N PHE A 62 10.47 7.23 -4.69
CA PHE A 62 10.52 8.61 -4.21
C PHE A 62 11.96 9.05 -3.90
N GLU A 63 12.75 8.19 -3.27
CA GLU A 63 14.17 8.42 -3.00
C GLU A 63 14.95 8.61 -4.32
N GLU A 64 14.74 7.72 -5.29
CA GLU A 64 15.39 7.82 -6.61
C GLU A 64 14.97 9.11 -7.33
N SER A 65 13.68 9.43 -7.34
CA SER A 65 13.18 10.62 -8.04
C SER A 65 13.67 11.92 -7.40
N ALA A 66 13.70 11.97 -6.07
CA ALA A 66 14.26 13.08 -5.32
C ALA A 66 15.76 13.25 -5.56
N ALA A 67 16.53 12.16 -5.58
CA ALA A 67 17.96 12.19 -5.87
C ALA A 67 18.27 12.72 -7.28
N ASN A 68 17.36 12.48 -8.24
CA ASN A 68 17.43 13.01 -9.60
C ASN A 68 16.86 14.44 -9.75
N GLY A 69 16.42 15.08 -8.67
CA GLY A 69 15.90 16.45 -8.68
C GLY A 69 14.55 16.62 -9.39
N ARG A 70 13.80 15.53 -9.59
CA ARG A 70 12.47 15.58 -10.21
C ARG A 70 11.47 16.22 -9.26
N ASN A 71 10.53 16.99 -9.78
CA ASN A 71 9.40 17.44 -8.96
C ASN A 71 8.50 16.24 -8.62
N VAL A 72 7.94 16.19 -7.42
CA VAL A 72 7.11 15.05 -6.99
C VAL A 72 5.87 14.83 -7.88
N LEU A 73 5.30 15.90 -8.45
CA LEU A 73 4.17 15.79 -9.37
C LEU A 73 4.58 15.33 -10.78
N GLU A 74 5.86 15.41 -11.15
CA GLU A 74 6.37 14.72 -12.35
C GLU A 74 6.46 13.20 -12.16
N VAL A 75 6.42 12.73 -10.92
CA VAL A 75 6.45 11.31 -10.57
C VAL A 75 5.03 10.77 -10.44
N THR A 76 4.19 11.46 -9.67
CA THR A 76 2.82 11.01 -9.38
C THR A 76 1.80 11.46 -10.40
N GLY A 77 2.08 12.52 -11.16
CA GLY A 77 1.05 13.29 -11.85
C GLY A 77 0.19 14.11 -10.88
N GLU A 78 -0.71 14.93 -11.44
CA GLU A 78 -1.68 15.73 -10.68
C GLU A 78 -2.79 14.87 -10.05
N ASP A 79 -3.16 13.75 -10.70
CA ASP A 79 -4.07 12.75 -10.16
C ASP A 79 -3.33 11.77 -9.23
N VAL A 80 -2.98 12.26 -8.04
CA VAL A 80 -2.24 11.49 -7.02
C VAL A 80 -3.05 10.27 -6.55
N VAL A 81 -4.38 10.35 -6.55
CA VAL A 81 -5.24 9.21 -6.17
C VAL A 81 -5.21 8.15 -7.25
N GLY A 82 -5.36 8.53 -8.53
CA GLY A 82 -5.23 7.62 -9.66
C GLY A 82 -3.86 6.93 -9.71
N PHE A 83 -2.78 7.68 -9.46
CA PHE A 83 -1.45 7.11 -9.28
C PHE A 83 -1.43 6.08 -8.14
N SER A 84 -1.95 6.44 -6.97
CA SER A 84 -1.93 5.56 -5.79
C SER A 84 -2.72 4.27 -6.01
N ASP A 85 -3.90 4.37 -6.63
CA ASP A 85 -4.78 3.23 -6.92
C ASP A 85 -4.15 2.27 -7.94
N GLU A 86 -3.50 2.82 -8.97
CA GLU A 86 -2.73 2.04 -9.94
C GLU A 86 -1.50 1.40 -9.28
N PHE A 87 -0.80 2.13 -8.41
CA PHE A 87 0.38 1.64 -7.70
C PHE A 87 0.06 0.41 -6.85
N ILE A 88 -1.10 0.38 -6.19
CA ILE A 88 -1.53 -0.75 -5.35
C ILE A 88 -2.43 -1.76 -6.07
N ARG A 89 -2.55 -1.69 -7.41
CA ARG A 89 -3.51 -2.50 -8.16
C ARG A 89 -3.34 -4.00 -7.88
N ASN A 90 -2.09 -4.46 -7.83
CA ASN A 90 -1.72 -5.87 -7.62
C ASN A 90 -1.49 -6.24 -6.15
N THR A 91 -1.59 -5.28 -5.23
CA THR A 91 -1.45 -5.51 -3.80
C THR A 91 -2.74 -6.10 -3.22
N GLU A 92 -2.65 -7.04 -2.28
CA GLU A 92 -3.83 -7.61 -1.62
C GLU A 92 -4.58 -6.54 -0.80
N LYS A 93 -5.86 -6.34 -1.13
CA LYS A 93 -6.72 -5.38 -0.44
C LYS A 93 -7.87 -6.05 0.30
N TRP A 94 -8.34 -5.45 1.39
CA TRP A 94 -9.52 -5.96 2.09
C TRP A 94 -10.78 -5.97 1.18
N THR A 95 -10.83 -5.05 0.22
CA THR A 95 -11.91 -4.96 -0.77
C THR A 95 -11.97 -6.18 -1.68
N ASP A 96 -10.86 -6.86 -1.94
CA ASP A 96 -10.82 -8.02 -2.83
C ASP A 96 -11.51 -9.21 -2.18
N LYS A 97 -11.23 -9.42 -0.88
CA LYS A 97 -11.93 -10.39 -0.04
C LYS A 97 -13.41 -10.05 0.10
N TYR A 98 -13.74 -8.78 0.32
CA TYR A 98 -15.12 -8.31 0.42
C TYR A 98 -15.91 -8.61 -0.86
N ARG A 99 -15.39 -8.21 -2.04
CA ARG A 99 -16.01 -8.47 -3.36
C ARG A 99 -16.23 -9.97 -3.60
N LYS A 100 -15.21 -10.79 -3.33
CA LYS A 100 -15.30 -12.25 -3.48
C LYS A 100 -16.40 -12.85 -2.61
N ASN A 101 -16.47 -12.44 -1.33
CA ASN A 101 -17.48 -12.93 -0.41
C ASN A 101 -18.88 -12.48 -0.82
N LEU A 102 -19.08 -11.20 -1.12
CA LEU A 102 -20.37 -10.65 -1.54
C LEU A 102 -20.92 -11.39 -2.77
N ASN A 103 -20.09 -11.53 -3.81
CA ASN A 103 -20.49 -12.23 -5.03
C ASN A 103 -20.84 -13.69 -4.76
N ARG A 104 -20.03 -14.39 -3.94
CA ARG A 104 -20.31 -15.77 -3.55
C ARG A 104 -21.64 -15.89 -2.81
N ASP A 105 -21.92 -14.98 -1.88
CA ASP A 105 -23.12 -15.04 -1.04
C ASP A 105 -24.39 -14.81 -1.88
N ILE A 106 -24.36 -13.84 -2.80
CA ILE A 106 -25.46 -13.60 -3.75
C ILE A 106 -25.65 -14.81 -4.68
N MET A 107 -24.57 -15.34 -5.27
CA MET A 107 -24.66 -16.51 -6.15
C MET A 107 -25.18 -17.74 -5.42
N ASN A 108 -24.78 -17.96 -4.18
CA ASN A 108 -25.28 -19.07 -3.37
C ASN A 108 -26.75 -18.94 -3.02
N LYS A 109 -27.25 -17.71 -2.82
CA LYS A 109 -28.66 -17.45 -2.52
C LYS A 109 -29.56 -17.76 -3.72
N PHE A 110 -29.19 -17.27 -4.91
CA PHE A 110 -30.07 -17.36 -6.09
C PHE A 110 -29.79 -18.56 -7.01
N ARG A 111 -28.62 -19.24 -6.91
CA ARG A 111 -28.36 -20.48 -7.66
C ARG A 111 -29.06 -21.71 -7.04
N LYS A 112 -29.44 -21.67 -5.76
CA LYS A 112 -30.20 -22.75 -5.11
C LYS A 112 -31.71 -22.72 -5.40
N GLU A 113 -32.18 -21.70 -6.12
CA GLU A 113 -33.59 -21.50 -6.49
C GLU A 113 -33.90 -21.91 -7.95
N LEU A 114 -32.90 -22.44 -8.67
CA LEU A 114 -33.01 -23.06 -10.00
C LEU A 114 -32.73 -24.57 -9.90
#